data_AF-A0A6I0S8L4-F1
#
_entry.id   AF-A0A6I0S8L4-F1
#
_cell.length_a   1.000
_cell.length_b   1.000
_cell.length_c   1.000
_cell.angle_alpha   90.00
_cell.angle_beta   90.00
_cell.angle_gamma   90.00
#
_symmetry.space_group_name_H-M   'P 1'
#
loop_
_entity.id
_entity.type
_entity.pdbx_description
1 polymer ?
#
loop_
_entity_poly.entity_id
_entity_poly.type
_entity_poly.pdbx_seq_one_letter_code
_entity_poly.pdbx_strand_id
1 'polypeptide(L)'
;MIRQVIQRISNPEASIESLQERRFWLQCERAYTWQPIYQTCGRLMAVELLTVVTHPLNPSQRLPPDRYFTEITVSHRMEVVKEQIDLLAQKADFFVEHDLLASVNIDGPT
;
A
#
# COMPACT_ATOMS: atom_id res chain seq x y z
N MET A 1 -51.55 15.31 -15.32
CA MET A 1 -50.73 14.22 -14.75
C MET A 1 -49.29 14.43 -15.19
N ILE A 2 -48.38 14.73 -14.26
CA ILE A 2 -46.97 15.01 -14.58
C ILE A 2 -46.20 13.68 -14.52
N ARG A 3 -45.68 13.21 -15.67
CA ARG A 3 -44.74 12.09 -15.76
C ARG A 3 -43.41 12.54 -15.14
N GLN A 4 -43.10 12.08 -13.93
CA GLN A 4 -41.75 12.17 -13.40
C GLN A 4 -40.86 11.18 -14.15
N VAL A 5 -40.06 11.70 -15.07
CA VAL A 5 -38.95 10.97 -15.67
C VAL A 5 -37.82 11.01 -14.64
N ILE A 6 -37.61 9.91 -13.92
CA ILE A 6 -36.42 9.72 -13.10
C ILE A 6 -35.25 9.61 -14.07
N GLN A 7 -34.56 10.72 -14.28
CA GLN A 7 -33.31 10.78 -15.04
C GLN A 7 -32.27 10.04 -14.19
N ARG A 8 -32.07 8.75 -14.46
CA ARG A 8 -30.96 7.98 -13.91
C ARG A 8 -29.69 8.65 -14.38
N ILE A 9 -29.00 9.33 -13.46
CA ILE A 9 -27.63 9.79 -13.65
C ILE A 9 -26.77 8.53 -13.68
N SER A 10 -26.67 7.91 -14.86
CA SER A 10 -25.74 6.83 -15.12
C SER A 10 -24.34 7.45 -15.16
N ASN A 11 -23.71 7.58 -13.99
CA ASN A 11 -22.27 7.85 -13.94
C ASN A 11 -21.55 6.56 -14.35
N PRO A 12 -20.87 6.50 -15.51
CA PRO A 12 -20.27 5.25 -16.00
C PRO A 12 -19.12 4.74 -15.14
N GLU A 13 -18.53 5.60 -14.29
CA GLU A 13 -17.41 5.25 -13.39
C GLU A 13 -17.84 4.42 -12.17
N ALA A 14 -19.13 4.40 -11.84
CA ALA A 14 -19.68 3.67 -10.69
C ALA A 14 -20.47 2.44 -11.14
N SER A 15 -19.85 1.57 -11.95
CA SER A 15 -20.40 0.23 -12.19
C SER A 15 -20.33 -0.59 -10.89
N ILE A 16 -21.22 -1.56 -10.74
CA ILE A 16 -21.20 -2.46 -9.56
C ILE A 16 -19.85 -3.20 -9.48
N GLU A 17 -19.27 -3.52 -10.64
CA GLU A 17 -17.96 -4.15 -10.76
C GLU A 17 -16.84 -3.23 -10.21
N SER A 18 -16.81 -1.93 -10.55
CA SER A 18 -15.79 -1.01 -10.03
C SER A 18 -15.88 -0.82 -8.51
N LEU A 19 -17.11 -0.85 -7.96
CA LEU A 19 -17.33 -0.80 -6.52
C LEU A 19 -16.91 -2.09 -5.81
N GLN A 20 -17.11 -3.25 -6.43
CA GLN A 20 -16.68 -4.54 -5.91
C GLN A 20 -15.15 -4.66 -5.91
N GLU A 21 -14.50 -4.25 -7.00
CA GLU A 21 -13.04 -4.22 -7.10
C GLU A 21 -12.44 -3.30 -6.03
N ARG A 22 -12.96 -2.08 -5.89
CA ARG A 22 -12.48 -1.16 -4.84
C ARG A 22 -12.67 -1.73 -3.44
N ARG A 23 -13.79 -2.41 -3.17
CA ARG A 23 -14.03 -3.07 -1.88
C ARG A 23 -13.02 -4.20 -1.63
N PHE A 24 -12.70 -5.00 -2.64
CA PHE A 24 -11.71 -6.07 -2.54
C PHE A 24 -10.35 -5.52 -2.08
N TRP A 25 -9.88 -4.43 -2.69
CA TRP A 25 -8.59 -3.83 -2.32
C TRP A 25 -8.58 -3.22 -0.92
N LEU A 26 -9.69 -2.61 -0.48
CA LEU A 26 -9.82 -2.08 0.88
C LEU A 26 -9.86 -3.17 1.97
N GLN A 27 -10.19 -4.41 1.60
CA GLN A 27 -10.18 -5.55 2.52
C GLN A 27 -8.81 -6.24 2.62
N CYS A 28 -7.85 -5.86 1.79
CA CYS A 28 -6.53 -6.47 1.80
C CYS A 28 -5.76 -6.09 3.08
N GLU A 29 -4.99 -7.05 3.57
CA GLU A 29 -4.09 -6.92 4.70
C GLU A 29 -2.66 -6.68 4.22
N ARG A 30 -1.89 -5.97 5.04
CA ARG A 30 -0.50 -5.62 4.78
C ARG A 30 0.41 -6.27 5.81
N ALA A 31 1.53 -6.78 5.34
CA ALA A 31 2.68 -7.13 6.15
C ALA A 31 3.93 -6.46 5.58
N TYR A 32 4.98 -6.32 6.37
CA TYR A 32 6.21 -5.67 5.94
C TYR A 32 7.39 -6.62 5.95
N THR A 33 8.24 -6.50 4.94
CA THR A 33 9.49 -7.25 4.83
C THR A 33 10.65 -6.30 4.57
N TRP A 34 11.85 -6.73 4.94
CA TRP A 34 13.06 -5.93 4.94
C TRP A 34 14.00 -6.45 3.86
N GLN A 35 14.21 -5.68 2.80
CA GLN A 35 15.16 -6.02 1.76
C GLN A 35 16.52 -5.38 2.07
N PRO A 36 17.57 -6.17 2.33
CA PRO A 36 18.88 -5.62 2.62
C PRO A 36 19.53 -5.03 1.36
N ILE A 37 20.19 -3.89 1.52
CA ILE A 37 20.96 -3.20 0.48
C ILE A 37 22.41 -3.17 0.93
N TYR A 38 23.28 -3.76 0.12
CA TYR A 38 24.71 -3.91 0.43
C TYR A 38 25.56 -2.98 -0.42
N GLN A 39 26.69 -2.54 0.14
CA GLN A 39 27.79 -1.99 -0.62
C GLN A 39 28.42 -3.08 -1.51
N THR A 40 29.18 -2.69 -2.53
CA THR A 40 29.90 -3.64 -3.41
C THR A 40 30.94 -4.48 -2.66
N CYS A 41 31.39 -4.03 -1.48
CA CYS A 41 32.25 -4.78 -0.58
C CYS A 41 31.50 -5.80 0.30
N GLY A 42 30.17 -5.92 0.16
CA GLY A 42 29.34 -6.86 0.93
C GLY A 42 28.89 -6.36 2.31
N ARG A 43 29.30 -5.16 2.73
CA ARG A 43 28.82 -4.54 3.97
C ARG A 43 27.37 -4.08 3.82
N LEU A 44 26.53 -4.37 4.82
CA LEU A 44 25.15 -3.86 4.87
C LEU A 44 25.18 -2.33 4.99
N MET A 45 24.43 -1.66 4.13
CA MET A 45 24.37 -0.19 4.06
C MET A 45 22.99 0.32 4.46
N ALA A 46 21.94 -0.35 3.99
CA ALA A 46 20.58 0.07 4.18
C ALA A 46 19.62 -1.12 4.16
N VAL A 47 18.37 -0.85 4.50
CA VAL A 47 17.24 -1.75 4.25
C VAL A 47 16.14 -0.97 3.54
N GLU A 48 15.47 -1.63 2.60
CA GLU A 48 14.22 -1.14 2.03
C GLU A 48 13.05 -1.87 2.70
N LEU A 49 12.08 -1.10 3.19
CA LEU A 49 10.86 -1.65 3.77
C LEU A 49 9.83 -1.87 2.66
N LEU A 50 9.57 -3.13 2.34
CA LEU A 50 8.63 -3.54 1.28
C LEU A 50 7.29 -3.96 1.87
N THR A 51 6.21 -3.62 1.17
CA THR A 51 4.83 -4.02 1.53
C THR A 51 4.48 -5.34 0.85
N VAL A 52 4.04 -6.31 1.64
CA VAL A 52 3.39 -7.54 1.18
C VAL A 52 1.90 -7.39 1.36
N VAL A 53 1.13 -7.60 0.29
CA VAL A 53 -0.33 -7.47 0.30
C VAL A 53 -0.95 -8.85 0.16
N THR A 54 -1.97 -9.14 0.97
CA THR A 54 -2.75 -10.40 0.89
C THR A 54 -4.23 -10.10 1.12
N HIS A 55 -5.12 -10.99 0.69
CA HIS A 55 -6.53 -10.88 1.04
C HIS A 55 -6.85 -11.86 2.19
N PRO A 56 -7.66 -11.49 3.19
CA PRO A 56 -7.94 -12.36 4.36
C PRO A 56 -8.59 -13.69 3.98
N LEU A 57 -9.32 -13.75 2.86
CA LEU A 57 -9.88 -15.01 2.33
C LEU A 57 -8.82 -15.93 1.68
N ASN A 58 -7.63 -15.42 1.36
CA ASN A 58 -6.52 -16.20 0.83
C ASN A 58 -5.16 -15.64 1.31
N PRO A 59 -4.82 -15.79 2.61
CA PRO A 59 -3.68 -15.13 3.22
C PRO A 59 -2.32 -15.65 2.71
N SER A 60 -2.29 -16.84 2.08
CA SER A 60 -1.07 -17.39 1.49
C SER A 60 -0.78 -16.82 0.09
N GLN A 61 -1.76 -16.19 -0.55
CA GLN A 61 -1.61 -15.61 -1.88
C GLN A 61 -1.19 -14.15 -1.79
N ARG A 62 0.05 -13.86 -2.21
CA ARG A 62 0.54 -12.49 -2.34
C ARG A 62 -0.09 -11.81 -3.55
N LEU A 63 -0.55 -10.59 -3.34
CA LEU A 63 -1.05 -9.69 -4.37
C LEU A 63 0.07 -8.71 -4.78
N PRO A 64 0.10 -8.24 -6.04
CA PRO A 64 1.09 -7.26 -6.49
C PRO A 64 0.90 -5.92 -5.74
N PRO A 65 1.93 -5.41 -5.04
CA PRO A 65 1.85 -4.14 -4.32
C PRO A 65 1.48 -2.97 -5.23
N ASP A 66 2.08 -2.86 -6.42
CA ASP A 66 1.81 -1.77 -7.36
C ASP A 66 0.32 -1.68 -7.74
N ARG A 67 -0.35 -2.83 -7.90
CA ARG A 67 -1.79 -2.87 -8.15
C ARG A 67 -2.59 -2.43 -6.94
N TYR A 68 -2.25 -2.92 -5.74
CA TYR A 68 -2.90 -2.48 -4.52
C TYR A 68 -2.80 -0.96 -4.33
N PHE A 69 -1.62 -0.38 -4.51
CA PHE A 69 -1.42 1.06 -4.35
C PHE A 69 -2.17 1.87 -5.41
N THR A 70 -2.26 1.38 -6.65
CA THR A 70 -3.07 2.02 -7.70
C THR A 70 -4.55 2.14 -7.32
N GLU A 71 -5.07 1.14 -6.62
CA GLU A 71 -6.52 0.96 -6.38
C GLU A 71 -7.01 1.62 -5.09
N ILE A 72 -6.11 1.87 -4.13
CA ILE A 72 -6.44 2.61 -2.90
C ILE A 72 -6.35 4.12 -3.09
N THR A 73 -7.10 4.85 -2.26
CA THR A 73 -7.10 6.32 -2.27
C THR A 73 -5.78 6.87 -1.77
N VAL A 74 -5.45 8.10 -2.17
CA VAL A 74 -4.29 8.83 -1.65
C VAL A 74 -4.29 8.88 -0.11
N SER A 75 -5.44 9.07 0.53
CA SER A 75 -5.55 9.04 2.00
C SER A 75 -5.11 7.69 2.58
N HIS A 76 -5.53 6.56 2.00
CA HIS A 76 -5.06 5.25 2.42
C HIS A 76 -3.57 5.05 2.13
N ARG A 77 -3.03 5.57 1.02
CA ARG A 77 -1.58 5.53 0.76
C ARG A 77 -0.81 6.24 1.88
N MET A 78 -1.31 7.39 2.34
CA MET A 78 -0.71 8.12 3.47
C MET A 78 -0.78 7.34 4.79
N GLU A 79 -1.85 6.58 5.03
CA GLU A 79 -1.93 5.68 6.19
C GLU A 79 -0.85 4.58 6.12
N VAL A 80 -0.60 4.00 4.94
CA VAL A 80 0.46 3.01 4.74
C VAL A 80 1.85 3.61 4.99
N VAL A 81 2.11 4.81 4.49
CA VAL A 81 3.38 5.51 4.73
C VAL A 81 3.57 5.80 6.22
N LYS A 82 2.52 6.25 6.92
CA LYS A 82 2.56 6.45 8.36
C LYS A 82 2.88 5.16 9.11
N GLU A 83 2.22 4.06 8.77
CA GLU A 83 2.45 2.73 9.34
C GLU A 83 3.91 2.28 9.17
N GLN A 84 4.49 2.51 7.98
CA GLN A 84 5.90 2.22 7.70
C GLN A 84 6.86 3.08 8.53
N ILE A 85 6.60 4.39 8.64
CA ILE A 85 7.42 5.30 9.47
C ILE A 85 7.35 4.90 10.94
N ASP A 86 6.16 4.57 11.46
CA ASP A 86 5.98 4.13 12.84
C ASP A 86 6.74 2.83 13.12
N LEU A 87 6.79 1.91 12.15
CA LEU A 87 7.57 0.67 12.25
C LEU A 87 9.08 0.90 12.27
N LEU A 88 9.56 1.89 11.49
CA LEU A 88 10.96 2.32 11.48
C LEU A 88 11.34 3.02 12.78
N ALA A 89 10.48 3.89 13.29
CA ALA A 89 10.71 4.62 14.54
C ALA A 89 10.91 3.67 15.72
N GLN A 90 10.17 2.55 15.77
CA GLN A 90 10.34 1.50 16.79
C GLN A 90 11.73 0.83 16.78
N LYS A 91 12.50 0.99 15.70
CA LYS A 91 13.83 0.40 15.50
C LYS A 91 14.92 1.44 15.28
N ALA A 92 14.64 2.72 15.56
CA ALA A 92 15.54 3.83 15.27
C ALA A 92 16.94 3.61 15.87
N ASP A 93 17.03 3.14 17.12
CA ASP A 93 18.30 2.89 17.81
C ASP A 93 19.18 1.89 17.04
N PHE A 94 18.60 0.82 16.49
CA PHE A 94 19.32 -0.17 15.68
C PHE A 94 19.92 0.46 14.41
N PHE A 95 19.17 1.33 13.74
CA PHE A 95 19.66 2.02 12.55
C PHE A 95 20.82 2.97 12.87
N VAL A 96 20.70 3.72 13.97
CA VAL A 96 21.75 4.65 14.42
C VAL A 96 22.99 3.91 14.89
N GLU A 97 22.84 2.85 15.70
CA GLU A 97 23.97 2.08 16.24
C GLU A 97 24.81 1.43 15.13
N HIS A 98 24.14 0.94 14.07
CA HIS A 98 24.81 0.23 12.99
C HIS A 98 25.13 1.07 11.75
N ASP A 99 24.88 2.39 11.80
CA ASP A 99 25.07 3.31 10.66
C ASP A 99 24.34 2.81 9.41
N LEU A 100 23.06 2.42 9.58
CA LEU A 100 22.20 1.87 8.54
C LEU A 100 21.13 2.88 8.13
N LEU A 101 20.88 2.97 6.82
CA LEU A 101 19.76 3.74 6.29
C LEU A 101 18.52 2.87 6.15
N ALA A 102 17.34 3.49 6.25
CA ALA A 102 16.07 2.87 5.91
C ALA A 102 15.43 3.61 4.73
N SER A 103 14.92 2.85 3.76
CA SER A 103 14.17 3.37 2.61
C SER A 103 12.71 2.94 2.68
N VAL A 104 11.81 3.85 2.33
CA VAL A 104 10.36 3.62 2.22
C VAL A 104 9.90 4.16 0.87
N ASN A 105 9.06 3.38 0.17
CA ASN A 105 8.47 3.80 -1.09
C ASN A 105 7.31 4.78 -0.83
N ILE A 106 7.35 5.92 -1.52
CA ILE A 106 6.28 6.92 -1.49
C ILE A 106 5.71 7.04 -2.89
N ASP A 107 4.56 6.41 -3.12
CA ASP A 107 3.86 6.53 -4.39
C ASP A 107 3.22 7.91 -4.52
N GLY A 108 3.69 8.69 -5.50
CA GLY A 108 3.17 10.02 -5.80
C GLY A 108 1.72 10.01 -6.29
N PRO A 109 1.02 11.16 -6.22
CA PRO A 109 -0.28 11.29 -6.87
C PRO A 109 -0.07 11.20 -8.39
N THR A 110 -0.81 10.28 -9.04
CA THR A 110 -1.00 10.30 -10.49
C THR A 110 -2.24 11.12 -10.80
#